data_AF-A0A819PYE1-F1
#
_entry.id   AF-A0A819PYE1-F1
#
_cell.length_a   1.000
_cell.length_b   1.000
_cell.length_c   1.000
_cell.angle_alpha   90.00
_cell.angle_beta   90.00
_cell.angle_gamma   90.00
#
_symmetry.space_group_name_H-M   'P 1'
#
loop_
_entity.id
_entity.type
_entity.pdbx_description
1 polymer ?
#
loop_
_entity_poly.entity_id
_entity_poly.type
_entity_poly.pdbx_seq_one_letter_code
_entity_poly.pdbx_strand_id
1 'polypeptide(L)'
;MAYFDSLASMEEDFDELSNEKDFLVALQLQNHFDKEEKENEGQLDKITQIHPMNVVDKQWELIDPHPNIHTLFQQFNHQFFYGKLDSVYVEWSKRMTRCAGICYYRRGGECRIALSASYLTLRPRKDLVETLLHEMIHAYLFVTHNNKVIYCFF
;
A
#
# COMPACT_ATOMS: atom_id res chain seq x y z
N MET A 1 29.32 12.52 56.32
CA MET A 1 29.76 11.78 55.12
C MET A 1 29.35 12.60 53.90
N ALA A 2 29.95 13.77 53.73
CA ALA A 2 29.59 14.79 52.75
C ALA A 2 30.39 14.59 51.46
N TYR A 3 30.15 13.46 50.77
CA TYR A 3 30.83 13.14 49.51
C TYR A 3 29.86 12.65 48.42
N PHE A 4 28.54 12.69 48.66
CA PHE A 4 27.55 12.13 47.73
C PHE A 4 26.70 13.18 47.00
N ASP A 5 26.74 14.45 47.41
CA ASP A 5 25.91 15.51 46.80
C ASP A 5 26.64 16.34 45.72
N SER A 6 27.86 15.96 45.33
CA SER A 6 28.65 16.71 44.33
C SER A 6 28.68 16.09 42.93
N LEU A 7 27.99 14.98 42.68
CA LEU A 7 28.02 14.26 41.40
C LEU A 7 26.73 14.39 40.57
N ALA A 8 25.64 14.93 41.12
CA ALA A 8 24.36 15.05 40.42
C ALA A 8 24.25 16.29 39.51
N SER A 9 25.18 17.25 39.61
CA SER A 9 25.15 18.50 38.84
C SER A 9 25.99 18.49 37.55
N MET A 10 26.62 17.36 37.20
CA MET A 10 27.42 17.22 35.98
C MET A 10 26.82 16.30 34.92
N GLU A 11 25.75 15.56 35.24
CA GLU A 11 25.11 14.61 34.30
C GLU A 11 23.88 15.18 33.59
N GLU A 12 23.31 16.30 34.04
CA GLU A 12 22.12 16.90 33.39
C GLU A 12 22.46 17.74 32.13
N ASP A 13 23.70 18.18 31.96
CA ASP A 13 24.10 19.01 30.80
C ASP A 13 24.41 18.20 29.52
N PHE A 14 24.58 16.88 29.61
CA PHE A 14 25.02 16.06 28.47
C PHE A 14 23.86 15.51 27.62
N ASP A 15 22.71 15.24 28.22
CA ASP A 15 21.55 14.65 27.53
C ASP A 15 20.68 15.67 26.79
N GLU A 16 20.66 16.93 27.22
CA GLU A 16 19.89 17.99 26.53
C GLU A 16 20.57 18.44 25.23
N LEU A 17 21.90 18.45 25.20
CA LEU A 17 22.71 18.78 24.01
C LEU A 17 22.64 17.69 22.91
N SER A 18 22.28 16.45 23.28
CA SER A 18 22.09 15.33 22.34
C SER A 18 20.79 15.50 21.56
N ASN A 19 19.70 15.87 22.26
CA ASN A 19 18.39 16.07 21.64
C ASN A 19 18.35 17.27 20.69
N GLU A 20 19.03 18.38 21.01
CA GLU A 20 19.06 19.55 20.12
C GLU A 20 19.82 19.24 18.82
N LYS A 21 20.91 18.48 18.90
CA LYS A 21 21.65 18.03 17.71
C LYS A 21 20.83 17.09 16.84
N ASP A 22 20.15 16.12 17.44
CA ASP A 22 19.27 15.21 16.71
C ASP A 22 18.10 15.95 16.06
N PHE A 23 17.54 16.95 16.75
CA PHE A 23 16.49 17.83 16.23
C PHE A 23 16.99 18.68 15.05
N LEU A 24 18.18 19.25 15.15
CA LEU A 24 18.80 20.04 14.06
C LEU A 24 19.08 19.18 12.84
N VAL A 25 19.57 17.95 13.03
CA VAL A 25 19.79 16.99 11.95
C VAL A 25 18.46 16.61 11.29
N ALA A 26 17.41 16.34 12.08
CA ALA A 26 16.08 16.05 11.55
C ALA A 26 15.50 17.22 10.74
N LEU A 27 15.67 18.45 11.23
CA LEU A 27 15.22 19.66 10.53
C LEU A 27 16.01 19.89 9.23
N GLN A 28 17.32 19.63 9.24
CA GLN A 28 18.15 19.71 8.03
C GLN A 28 17.75 18.66 6.98
N LEU A 29 17.50 17.42 7.40
CA LEU A 29 17.02 16.35 6.52
C LEU A 29 15.66 16.71 5.91
N GLN A 30 14.70 17.19 6.71
CA GLN A 30 13.39 17.62 6.22
C GLN A 30 13.52 18.74 5.18
N ASN A 31 14.32 19.76 5.46
CA ASN A 31 14.55 20.85 4.52
C ASN A 31 15.22 20.37 3.22
N HIS A 32 16.09 19.35 3.29
CA HIS A 32 16.70 18.74 2.10
C HIS A 32 15.64 18.03 1.25
N PHE A 33 14.77 17.22 1.87
CA PHE A 33 13.65 16.57 1.19
C PHE A 33 12.69 17.59 0.55
N ASP A 34 12.30 18.62 1.28
CA ASP A 34 11.39 19.67 0.76
C ASP A 34 12.03 20.45 -0.40
N LYS A 35 13.36 20.53 -0.45
CA LYS A 35 14.11 21.18 -1.54
C LYS A 35 14.20 20.26 -2.76
N GLU A 36 14.42 18.97 -2.55
CA GLU A 36 14.34 17.95 -3.60
C GLU A 36 12.93 17.89 -4.23
N GLU A 37 11.86 18.10 -3.45
CA GLU A 37 10.49 18.21 -3.98
C GLU A 37 10.32 19.45 -4.86
N LYS A 38 10.76 20.63 -4.39
CA LYS A 38 10.63 21.89 -5.14
C LYS A 38 11.47 21.93 -6.43
N GLU A 39 12.61 21.25 -6.44
CA GLU A 39 13.42 21.11 -7.67
C GLU A 39 12.76 20.13 -8.68
N ASN A 40 11.92 19.20 -8.21
CA ASN A 40 11.15 18.28 -9.06
C ASN A 40 9.79 18.84 -9.53
N GLU A 41 9.27 19.92 -8.93
CA GLU A 41 8.01 20.56 -9.35
C GLU A 41 8.07 21.18 -10.77
N GLY A 42 9.26 21.45 -11.32
CA GLY A 42 9.45 21.96 -12.68
C GLY A 42 9.28 20.94 -13.80
N GLN A 43 9.07 19.66 -13.47
CA GLN A 43 8.98 18.54 -14.41
C GLN A 43 7.57 17.90 -14.43
N LEU A 44 6.52 18.68 -14.18
CA LEU A 44 5.15 18.17 -13.99
C LEU A 44 4.45 17.71 -15.29
N ASP A 45 4.98 18.01 -16.49
CA ASP A 45 4.25 17.76 -17.75
C ASP A 45 4.76 16.61 -18.62
N LYS A 46 5.78 15.83 -18.22
CA LYS A 46 6.36 14.85 -19.17
C LYS A 46 6.53 13.41 -18.76
N ILE A 47 6.57 13.02 -17.49
CA ILE A 47 6.81 11.59 -17.17
C ILE A 47 6.00 11.20 -15.94
N THR A 48 4.90 10.50 -16.20
CA THR A 48 4.43 9.33 -15.43
C THR A 48 5.34 8.99 -14.25
N GLN A 49 5.03 9.57 -13.10
CA GLN A 49 5.60 9.30 -11.80
C GLN A 49 5.56 7.79 -11.54
N ILE A 50 6.68 7.11 -11.81
CA ILE A 50 7.02 5.85 -11.12
C ILE A 50 7.46 6.28 -9.72
N HIS A 51 6.52 6.83 -8.94
CA HIS A 51 6.60 6.63 -7.51
C HIS A 51 6.54 5.11 -7.36
N PRO A 52 7.50 4.42 -6.72
CA PRO A 52 7.27 3.04 -6.31
C PRO A 52 5.93 3.08 -5.57
N MET A 53 4.89 2.45 -6.16
CA MET A 53 3.53 2.49 -5.66
C MET A 53 3.58 1.91 -4.25
N ASN A 54 3.71 2.78 -3.27
CA ASN A 54 3.54 2.39 -1.90
C ASN A 54 2.03 2.17 -1.74
N VAL A 55 1.64 0.92 -1.89
CA VAL A 55 0.26 0.44 -1.81
C VAL A 55 -0.39 0.82 -0.46
N VAL A 56 0.43 1.14 0.54
CA VAL A 56 0.03 1.46 1.92
C VAL A 56 0.17 2.96 2.21
N ASP A 57 0.37 3.82 1.21
CA ASP A 57 0.54 5.25 1.45
C ASP A 57 -0.77 5.94 1.86
N LYS A 58 -0.72 6.75 2.92
CA LYS A 58 -1.88 7.49 3.47
C LYS A 58 -2.47 8.46 2.45
N GLN A 59 -1.65 8.96 1.51
CA GLN A 59 -2.13 9.83 0.43
C GLN A 59 -3.21 9.14 -0.42
N TRP A 60 -3.19 7.81 -0.55
CA TRP A 60 -4.23 7.08 -1.31
C TRP A 60 -5.61 7.16 -0.69
N GLU A 61 -5.73 7.32 0.63
CA GLU A 61 -7.02 7.50 1.30
C GLU A 61 -7.66 8.86 0.99
N LEU A 62 -6.85 9.85 0.59
CA LEU A 62 -7.28 11.22 0.29
C LEU A 62 -7.60 11.45 -1.19
N ILE A 63 -6.98 10.68 -2.10
CA ILE A 63 -7.02 10.93 -3.55
C ILE A 63 -8.35 10.49 -4.19
N ASP A 64 -8.97 9.40 -3.73
CA ASP A 64 -10.27 8.98 -4.24
C ASP A 64 -10.98 7.99 -3.28
N PRO A 65 -12.12 8.39 -2.68
CA PRO A 65 -12.91 7.53 -1.81
C PRO A 65 -13.62 6.37 -2.55
N HIS A 66 -13.72 6.39 -3.89
CA HIS A 66 -14.40 5.37 -4.69
C HIS A 66 -13.59 4.94 -5.93
N PRO A 67 -12.42 4.30 -5.76
CA PRO A 67 -11.67 3.78 -6.89
C PRO A 67 -12.46 2.85 -7.79
N ASN A 68 -12.25 3.03 -9.10
CA ASN A 68 -12.70 2.07 -10.09
C ASN A 68 -11.85 0.78 -10.02
N ILE A 69 -12.49 -0.34 -9.68
CA ILE A 69 -11.83 -1.66 -9.56
C ILE A 69 -11.19 -2.15 -10.86
N HIS A 70 -11.75 -1.80 -12.02
CA HIS A 70 -11.22 -2.25 -13.30
C HIS A 70 -9.92 -1.51 -13.64
N THR A 71 -9.87 -0.21 -13.36
CA THR A 71 -8.66 0.59 -13.51
C THR A 71 -7.56 0.09 -12.58
N LEU A 72 -7.87 -0.14 -11.30
CA LEU A 72 -6.93 -0.70 -10.33
C LEU A 72 -6.41 -2.07 -10.76
N PHE A 73 -7.30 -2.96 -11.20
CA PHE A 73 -6.93 -4.29 -11.67
C PHE A 73 -5.96 -4.23 -12.86
N GLN A 74 -6.24 -3.37 -13.86
CA GLN A 74 -5.35 -3.21 -15.01
C GLN A 74 -3.98 -2.64 -14.61
N GLN A 75 -3.96 -1.64 -13.72
CA GLN A 75 -2.72 -1.06 -13.20
C GLN A 75 -1.87 -2.12 -12.48
N PHE A 76 -2.47 -2.87 -11.56
CA PHE A 76 -1.77 -3.92 -10.81
C PHE A 76 -1.35 -5.09 -11.69
N ASN A 77 -2.16 -5.48 -12.68
CA ASN A 77 -1.79 -6.54 -13.62
C ASN A 77 -0.53 -6.16 -14.41
N HIS A 78 -0.46 -4.93 -14.90
CA HIS A 78 0.73 -4.44 -15.61
C HIS A 78 1.93 -4.32 -14.68
N GLN A 79 1.74 -3.76 -13.48
CA GLN A 79 2.84 -3.43 -12.57
C GLN A 79 3.42 -4.63 -11.82
N PHE A 80 2.57 -5.55 -11.36
CA PHE A 80 2.99 -6.65 -10.47
C PHE A 80 2.94 -8.03 -11.13
N PHE A 81 2.10 -8.20 -12.16
CA PHE A 81 1.84 -9.51 -12.77
C PHE A 81 2.25 -9.60 -14.25
N TYR A 82 2.95 -8.58 -14.78
CA TYR A 82 3.52 -8.57 -16.14
C TYR A 82 2.47 -8.84 -17.25
N GLY A 83 1.22 -8.42 -17.05
CA GLY A 83 0.12 -8.66 -18.01
C GLY A 83 -0.37 -10.11 -18.07
N LYS A 84 0.05 -10.99 -17.15
CA LYS A 84 -0.35 -12.41 -17.18
C LYS A 84 -1.81 -12.65 -16.80
N LEU A 85 -2.51 -11.64 -16.27
CA LEU A 85 -3.91 -11.73 -15.85
C LEU A 85 -4.89 -11.13 -16.87
N ASP A 86 -4.48 -10.89 -18.12
CA ASP A 86 -5.35 -10.29 -19.15
C ASP A 86 -6.62 -11.10 -19.45
N SER A 87 -6.60 -12.42 -19.24
CA SER A 87 -7.76 -13.30 -19.39
C SER A 87 -8.66 -13.34 -18.16
N VAL A 88 -8.27 -12.66 -17.07
CA VAL A 88 -9.00 -12.61 -15.80
C VAL A 88 -9.79 -11.32 -15.76
N TYR A 89 -11.04 -11.41 -15.30
CA TYR A 89 -11.88 -10.22 -15.11
C TYR A 89 -12.32 -10.10 -13.66
N VAL A 90 -12.51 -8.85 -13.24
CA VAL A 90 -12.92 -8.47 -11.88
C VAL A 90 -14.34 -7.90 -11.90
N GLU A 91 -15.14 -8.21 -10.87
CA GLU A 91 -16.48 -7.64 -10.73
C GLU A 91 -16.92 -7.45 -9.28
N TRP A 92 -17.90 -6.56 -9.09
CA TRP A 92 -18.56 -6.37 -7.80
C TRP A 92 -19.69 -7.39 -7.58
N SER A 93 -19.74 -7.95 -6.38
CA SER A 93 -20.84 -8.80 -5.91
C SER A 93 -21.66 -8.07 -4.85
N LYS A 94 -22.95 -7.86 -5.14
CA LYS A 94 -23.93 -7.28 -4.19
C LYS A 94 -24.45 -8.29 -3.15
N ARG A 95 -24.21 -9.58 -3.39
CA ARG A 95 -24.77 -10.68 -2.57
C ARG A 95 -23.73 -11.38 -1.70
N MET A 96 -22.45 -11.07 -1.89
CA MET A 96 -21.35 -11.65 -1.11
C MET A 96 -21.21 -10.93 0.22
N THR A 97 -21.46 -11.66 1.31
CA THR A 97 -21.47 -11.10 2.67
C THR A 97 -20.52 -11.81 3.64
N ARG A 98 -19.99 -12.98 3.25
CA ARG A 98 -19.18 -13.84 4.13
C ARG A 98 -17.67 -13.62 3.99
N CYS A 99 -17.23 -12.97 2.90
CA CYS A 99 -15.83 -12.66 2.63
C CYS A 99 -15.74 -11.37 1.80
N ALA A 100 -14.59 -10.70 1.85
CA ALA A 100 -14.33 -9.46 1.12
C ALA A 100 -14.05 -9.70 -0.38
N GLY A 101 -13.42 -10.83 -0.71
CA GLY A 101 -13.06 -11.24 -2.07
C GLY A 101 -13.22 -12.75 -2.27
N ILE A 102 -13.34 -13.16 -3.53
CA ILE A 102 -13.25 -14.55 -3.95
C ILE A 102 -12.75 -14.67 -5.39
N CYS A 103 -11.86 -15.62 -5.61
CA CYS A 103 -11.36 -15.99 -6.92
C CYS A 103 -11.99 -17.33 -7.39
N TYR A 104 -12.70 -17.29 -8.51
CA TYR A 104 -13.28 -18.45 -9.17
C TYR A 104 -12.40 -18.89 -10.32
N TYR A 105 -11.92 -20.13 -10.27
CA TYR A 105 -11.20 -20.76 -11.38
C TYR A 105 -12.00 -21.93 -11.95
N ARG A 106 -12.26 -21.90 -13.25
CA ARG A 106 -12.93 -22.99 -13.96
C ARG A 106 -11.91 -23.83 -14.74
N ARG A 107 -12.10 -25.14 -14.75
CA ARG A 107 -11.35 -26.07 -15.61
C ARG A 107 -11.67 -25.71 -17.07
N GLY A 108 -10.75 -24.98 -17.70
CA GLY A 108 -10.97 -24.29 -18.97
C GLY A 108 -10.17 -22.99 -19.12
N GLY A 109 -9.55 -22.50 -18.03
CA GLY A 109 -8.69 -21.31 -18.05
C GLY A 109 -9.44 -20.01 -17.75
N GLU A 110 -10.76 -20.07 -17.58
CA GLU A 110 -11.55 -18.92 -17.13
C GLU A 110 -11.31 -18.70 -15.63
N CYS A 111 -10.78 -17.52 -15.29
CA CYS A 111 -10.58 -17.06 -13.92
C CYS A 111 -11.33 -15.75 -13.72
N ARG A 112 -12.05 -15.63 -12.61
CA ARG A 112 -12.87 -14.47 -12.27
C ARG A 112 -12.60 -14.08 -10.82
N ILE A 113 -12.41 -12.79 -10.58
CA ILE A 113 -12.32 -12.22 -9.23
C ILE A 113 -13.63 -11.50 -8.92
N ALA A 114 -14.27 -11.83 -7.80
CA ALA A 114 -15.44 -11.11 -7.31
C ALA A 114 -15.12 -10.44 -5.96
N LEU A 115 -15.49 -9.16 -5.82
CA LEU A 115 -15.29 -8.37 -4.60
C LEU A 115 -16.63 -7.99 -3.96
N SER A 116 -16.72 -7.95 -2.64
CA SER A 116 -17.98 -7.66 -1.96
C SER A 116 -18.24 -6.16 -1.95
N ALA A 117 -19.30 -5.73 -2.62
CA ALA A 117 -19.73 -4.34 -2.58
C ALA A 117 -20.13 -3.94 -1.15
N SER A 118 -20.89 -4.78 -0.46
CA SER A 118 -21.37 -4.49 0.90
C SER A 118 -20.26 -4.40 1.93
N TYR A 119 -19.17 -5.16 1.75
CA TYR A 119 -18.05 -5.19 2.69
C TYR A 119 -17.03 -4.07 2.43
N LEU A 120 -16.75 -3.75 1.15
CA LEU A 120 -15.66 -2.84 0.80
C LEU A 120 -16.11 -1.37 0.57
N THR A 121 -17.42 -1.10 0.43
CA THR A 121 -17.92 0.29 0.28
C THR A 121 -17.88 1.09 1.60
N LEU A 122 -17.82 0.41 2.74
CA LEU A 122 -17.82 1.04 4.08
C LEU A 122 -16.43 1.09 4.72
N ARG A 123 -15.39 0.68 3.99
CA ARG A 123 -14.05 0.46 4.52
C ARG A 123 -13.04 1.38 3.83
N PRO A 124 -11.91 1.71 4.50
CA PRO A 124 -10.86 2.51 3.89
C PRO A 124 -10.38 1.90 2.57
N ARG A 125 -9.93 2.76 1.65
CA ARG A 125 -9.42 2.34 0.33
C ARG A 125 -8.37 1.22 0.40
N LYS A 126 -7.53 1.25 1.45
CA LYS A 126 -6.52 0.23 1.72
C LYS A 126 -7.10 -1.19 1.72
N ASP A 127 -8.25 -1.40 2.38
CA ASP A 127 -8.87 -2.72 2.48
C ASP A 127 -9.28 -3.27 1.11
N LEU A 128 -9.76 -2.38 0.21
CA LEU A 128 -10.08 -2.76 -1.17
C LEU A 128 -8.82 -3.17 -1.94
N VAL A 129 -7.76 -2.38 -1.83
CA VAL A 129 -6.51 -2.64 -2.55
C VAL A 129 -5.86 -3.94 -2.08
N GLU A 130 -5.79 -4.16 -0.77
CA GLU A 130 -5.27 -5.39 -0.18
C GLU A 130 -6.11 -6.61 -0.60
N THR A 131 -7.43 -6.51 -0.52
CA THR A 131 -8.34 -7.58 -0.95
C THR A 131 -8.17 -7.89 -2.44
N LEU A 132 -8.13 -6.86 -3.29
CA LEU A 132 -7.96 -7.05 -4.74
C LEU A 132 -6.62 -7.72 -5.05
N LEU A 133 -5.52 -7.24 -4.48
CA LEU A 133 -4.19 -7.84 -4.69
C LEU A 133 -4.15 -9.29 -4.18
N HIS A 134 -4.77 -9.59 -3.05
CA HIS A 134 -4.89 -10.96 -2.54
C HIS A 134 -5.54 -11.89 -3.56
N GLU A 135 -6.69 -11.50 -4.11
CA GLU A 135 -7.37 -12.30 -5.14
C GLU A 135 -6.60 -12.38 -6.46
N MET A 136 -5.86 -11.33 -6.84
CA MET A 136 -5.00 -11.33 -8.03
C MET A 136 -3.81 -12.29 -7.90
N ILE A 137 -3.23 -12.41 -6.71
CA ILE A 137 -2.19 -13.41 -6.43
C ILE A 137 -2.75 -14.82 -6.63
N HIS A 138 -3.96 -15.10 -6.12
CA HIS A 138 -4.62 -16.38 -6.36
C HIS A 138 -4.83 -16.64 -7.84
N ALA A 139 -5.40 -15.66 -8.56
CA ALA A 139 -5.60 -15.74 -10.01
C ALA A 139 -4.29 -16.03 -10.75
N TYR A 140 -3.19 -15.37 -10.38
CA TYR A 140 -1.88 -15.58 -10.97
C TYR A 140 -1.38 -17.01 -10.77
N LEU A 141 -1.49 -17.54 -9.55
CA LEU A 141 -1.10 -18.92 -9.24
C LEU A 141 -1.96 -19.95 -9.99
N PHE A 142 -3.26 -19.69 -10.16
CA PHE A 142 -4.14 -20.54 -10.97
C PHE A 142 -3.71 -20.55 -12.44
N VAL A 143 -3.50 -19.37 -13.03
CA VAL A 143 -3.16 -19.23 -14.46
C VAL A 143 -1.79 -19.80 -14.78
N THR A 144 -0.78 -19.55 -13.93
CA THR A 144 0.62 -19.88 -14.25
C THR A 144 1.07 -21.26 -13.76
N HIS A 145 0.54 -21.73 -12.63
CA HIS A 145 1.02 -22.95 -11.98
C HIS A 145 -0.07 -24.03 -11.85
N ASN A 146 -1.29 -23.77 -12.34
CA ASN A 146 -2.45 -24.69 -12.26
C ASN A 146 -2.70 -25.19 -10.80
N ASN A 147 -2.30 -24.38 -9.82
CA ASN A 147 -2.38 -24.70 -8.40
C ASN A 147 -3.83 -24.60 -7.94
N LYS A 148 -4.45 -25.71 -7.56
CA LYS A 148 -5.89 -25.79 -7.22
C LYS A 148 -6.25 -25.31 -5.81
N VAL A 149 -5.37 -24.61 -5.12
CA VAL A 149 -5.58 -24.31 -3.70
C VAL A 149 -6.45 -23.06 -3.59
N ILE A 150 -7.72 -23.28 -3.25
CA ILE A 150 -8.68 -22.23 -2.93
C ILE A 150 -8.36 -21.77 -1.50
N TYR A 151 -7.55 -20.73 -1.35
CA TYR A 151 -7.46 -20.01 -0.09
C TYR A 151 -8.58 -18.98 -0.05
N CYS A 152 -9.76 -19.42 0.40
CA CYS A 152 -10.83 -18.51 0.79
C CYS A 152 -10.58 -18.17 2.26
N PHE A 153 -9.88 -17.08 2.58
CA PHE A 153 -9.87 -16.52 3.94
C PHE A 153 -9.62 -15.01 3.93
N PHE A 154 -10.68 -14.27 4.27
CA PHE A 154 -10.67 -13.20 5.27
C PHE A 154 -11.82 -13.49 6.23
#